data_AF-A0A3B9FHC4-F1
#
_entry.id   AF-A0A3B9FHC4-F1
#
_cell.length_a   1.000
_cell.length_b   1.000
_cell.length_c   1.000
_cell.angle_alpha   90.00
_cell.angle_beta   90.00
_cell.angle_gamma   90.00
#
_symmetry.space_group_name_H-M   'P 1'
#
loop_
_entity.id
_entity.type
_entity.pdbx_description
1 polymer ?
#
loop_
_entity_poly.entity_id
_entity_poly.type
_entity_poly.pdbx_seq_one_letter_code
_entity_poly.pdbx_strand_id
1 'polypeptide(L)' 'MIAITRKFFILFALTVVATGLSACAEEEQNRVLSYKKGTYLGKADQQLTEDQLRTLINRSNAQRSE' A
#
# COMPACT_ATOMS: atom_id res chain seq x y z
N MET A 1 -9.26 4.69 -46.67
CA MET A 1 -9.92 5.05 -45.38
C MET A 1 -9.75 3.97 -44.30
N ILE A 2 -10.11 2.70 -44.56
CA ILE A 2 -10.07 1.60 -43.56
C ILE A 2 -8.69 1.40 -42.88
N ALA A 3 -7.59 1.50 -43.63
CA ALA A 3 -6.25 1.35 -43.07
C ALA A 3 -5.83 2.52 -42.15
N ILE A 4 -6.37 3.72 -42.40
CA ILE A 4 -6.09 4.93 -41.60
C ILE A 4 -6.88 4.85 -40.29
N THR A 5 -8.17 4.51 -40.36
CA THR A 5 -8.99 4.30 -39.16
C THR A 5 -8.46 3.18 -38.27
N ARG A 6 -7.94 2.08 -38.84
CA ARG A 6 -7.28 1.02 -38.07
C ARG A 6 -6.04 1.52 -37.31
N LYS A 7 -5.20 2.34 -37.96
CA LYS A 7 -4.01 2.94 -37.31
C LYS A 7 -4.40 3.88 -36.18
N PHE A 8 -5.43 4.71 -36.36
CA PHE A 8 -5.95 5.58 -35.30
C PHE A 8 -6.49 4.78 -34.12
N PHE A 9 -7.20 3.69 -34.37
CA PHE A 9 -7.74 2.83 -33.31
C PHE A 9 -6.63 2.17 -32.49
N ILE A 10 -5.57 1.69 -33.15
CA ILE A 10 -4.39 1.13 -32.49
C ILE A 10 -3.70 2.20 -31.64
N LEU A 11 -3.50 3.41 -32.20
CA LEU A 11 -2.86 4.51 -31.49
C LEU A 11 -3.67 4.89 -30.23
N PHE A 12 -4.99 5.00 -30.37
CA PHE A 12 -5.90 5.31 -29.28
C PHE A 12 -5.88 4.23 -28.19
N ALA A 13 -5.92 2.95 -28.56
CA ALA A 13 -5.83 1.85 -27.61
C ALA A 13 -4.50 1.89 -26.83
N LEU A 14 -3.39 2.19 -27.50
CA LEU A 14 -2.08 2.33 -26.85
C LEU A 14 -2.04 3.48 -25.84
N THR A 15 -2.59 4.64 -26.18
CA THR A 15 -2.66 5.77 -25.23
C THR A 15 -3.52 5.44 -24.03
N VAL A 16 -4.69 4.82 -24.22
CA VAL A 16 -5.55 4.41 -23.10
C VAL A 16 -4.82 3.45 -22.15
N VAL A 17 -4.15 2.43 -22.68
CA VAL A 17 -3.38 1.47 -21.88
C VAL A 17 -2.23 2.16 -21.12
N ALA A 18 -1.48 3.03 -21.79
CA ALA A 18 -0.38 3.75 -21.16
C ALA A 18 -0.86 4.64 -20.00
N THR A 19 -1.97 5.37 -20.20
CA THR A 19 -2.56 6.20 -19.13
C THR A 19 -3.12 5.37 -17.98
N GLY A 20 -3.74 4.22 -18.25
CA GLY A 20 -4.23 3.31 -17.20
C GLY A 20 -3.11 2.73 -16.33
N LEU A 21 -1.96 2.41 -16.92
CA LEU A 21 -0.79 1.90 -16.19
C LEU A 21 -0.10 2.97 -15.34
N SER A 22 -0.21 4.26 -15.71
CA SER A 22 0.33 5.37 -14.92
C SER A 22 -0.42 5.64 -13.61
N ALA A 23 -1.56 4.98 -13.37
CA ALA A 23 -2.31 5.09 -12.12
C ALA A 23 -1.76 4.22 -10.98
N CYS A 24 -0.71 3.42 -11.22
CA CYS A 24 -0.01 2.72 -10.14
C CYS A 24 0.79 3.71 -9.29
N ALA A 25 0.49 3.75 -7.99
CA ALA A 25 1.16 4.63 -7.04
C ALA A 25 2.67 4.31 -6.98
N GLU A 26 3.51 5.32 -7.16
CA GLU A 26 4.95 5.15 -7.31
C GLU A 26 5.59 4.59 -6.02
N GLU A 27 5.03 4.94 -4.85
CA GLU A 27 5.44 4.45 -3.55
C GLU A 27 5.20 2.94 -3.34
N GLU A 28 4.30 2.37 -4.12
CA GLU A 28 4.01 0.93 -4.13
C GLU A 28 5.00 0.16 -5.01
N GLN A 29 5.65 0.85 -5.95
CA GLN A 29 6.66 0.24 -6.81
C GLN A 29 7.94 0.03 -6.00
N ASN A 30 8.44 -1.21 -5.98
CA ASN A 30 9.64 -1.62 -5.24
C ASN A 30 9.51 -1.60 -3.70
N ARG A 31 8.30 -1.54 -3.15
CA ARG A 31 8.12 -1.71 -1.71
C ARG A 31 8.53 -3.11 -1.28
N VAL A 32 9.36 -3.20 -0.23
CA VAL A 32 9.73 -4.50 0.35
C VAL A 32 8.49 -5.14 0.97
N LEU A 33 7.97 -6.18 0.33
CA LEU A 33 6.75 -6.90 0.75
C LEU A 33 7.05 -7.99 1.78
N SER A 34 8.33 -8.32 2.00
CA SER A 34 8.73 -9.38 2.89
C SER A 34 10.04 -9.03 3.58
N TYR A 35 9.99 -9.04 4.90
CA TYR A 35 11.16 -8.85 5.75
C TYR A 35 11.59 -10.18 6.34
N LYS A 36 12.90 -10.32 6.58
CA LYS A 36 13.39 -11.42 7.39
C LYS A 36 12.82 -11.27 8.80
N LYS A 37 12.24 -12.34 9.33
CA LYS A 37 11.68 -12.33 10.71
C LYS A 37 12.74 -11.83 11.70
N GLY A 38 12.36 -10.90 12.56
CA GLY A 38 13.27 -10.26 13.51
C GLY A 38 14.10 -9.11 12.93
N THR A 39 13.97 -8.79 11.65
CA THR A 39 14.59 -7.63 11.00
C THR A 39 13.50 -6.77 10.39
N TYR A 40 13.02 -5.79 11.14
CA TYR A 40 12.00 -4.85 10.70
C TYR A 40 12.66 -3.50 10.38
N LEU A 41 12.13 -2.78 9.40
CA LEU A 41 12.58 -1.42 9.13
C LEU A 41 12.07 -0.47 10.21
N GLY A 42 12.84 0.57 10.48
CA GLY A 42 12.45 1.66 11.38
C GLY A 42 13.26 1.69 12.66
N LYS A 43 12.83 2.56 13.57
CA LYS A 43 13.41 2.67 14.91
C LYS A 43 12.94 1.47 15.75
N ALA A 44 13.74 1.10 16.73
CA ALA A 44 13.31 0.13 17.73
C ALA A 44 12.02 0.63 18.43
N ASP A 45 11.15 -0.32 18.76
CA ASP A 45 9.93 -0.01 19.50
C ASP A 45 10.28 0.62 20.85
N GLN A 46 9.49 1.61 21.25
CA GLN A 46 9.61 2.20 22.56
C GLN A 46 9.01 1.24 23.60
N GLN A 47 9.78 0.98 24.65
CA GLN A 47 9.29 0.21 25.78
C GLN A 47 8.19 1.00 26.52
N LEU A 48 7.06 0.35 26.78
CA LEU A 48 5.95 0.96 27.50
C LEU A 48 6.28 1.10 28.99
N THR A 49 5.82 2.18 29.60
CA THR A 49 5.75 2.26 31.06
C THR A 49 4.60 1.41 31.58
N GLU A 50 4.66 1.05 32.87
CA GLU A 50 3.61 0.25 33.51
C GLU A 50 2.22 0.93 33.42
N ASP A 51 2.18 2.25 33.57
CA ASP A 51 0.92 3.00 33.46
C ASP A 51 0.37 3.03 32.04
N GLN A 52 1.24 3.12 31.03
CA GLN A 52 0.83 3.02 29.62
C GLN A 52 0.28 1.63 29.32
N LEU A 53 0.96 0.58 29.81
CA LEU A 53 0.51 -0.79 29.66
C LEU A 53 -0.86 -1.01 30.30
N ARG A 54 -1.06 -0.54 31.55
CA ARG A 54 -2.34 -0.68 32.25
C ARG A 54 -3.48 0.05 31.55
N THR A 55 -3.21 1.23 30.99
CA THR A 55 -4.17 1.99 30.19
C THR A 55 -4.60 1.20 28.94
N LEU A 56 -3.64 0.58 28.24
CA LEU A 56 -3.91 -0.23 27.05
C LEU A 56 -4.76 -1.46 27.38
N ILE A 57 -4.46 -2.15 28.48
CA ILE A 57 -5.23 -3.31 28.95
C ILE A 57 -6.68 -2.92 29.23
N ASN A 58 -6.90 -1.83 29.97
CA ASN A 58 -8.24 -1.36 30.31
C ASN A 58 -9.06 -1.04 29.05
N ARG A 59 -8.44 -0.37 28.06
CA ARG A 59 -9.10 -0.09 26.78
C ARG A 59 -9.45 -1.37 26.02
N SER A 60 -8.52 -2.32 25.95
CA SER A 60 -8.77 -3.59 25.26
C SER A 60 -9.92 -4.37 25.90
N ASN A 61 -10.02 -4.35 27.23
CA ASN A 61 -11.11 -5.01 27.95
C ASN A 61 -12.47 -4.38 27.64
N ALA A 62 -12.53 -3.04 27.56
CA ALA A 62 -13.75 -2.32 27.20
C ALA A 62 -14.19 -2.62 25.76
N GLN A 63 -13.27 -2.64 24.81
CA GLN A 63 -13.56 -2.97 23.40
C GLN A 63 -14.04 -4.41 23.20
N ARG A 64 -13.62 -5.34 24.07
CA ARG A 64 -14.06 -6.74 24.00
C ARG A 64 -15.48 -6.94 24.54
N SER A 65 -15.96 -6.03 25.39
CA SER A 65 -17.28 -6.12 26.02
C SER A 65 -18.41 -5.47 25.20
N GLU A 66 -18.09 -4.86 24.06
CA GLU A 66 -19.04 -4.37 23.05
C GLU A 66 -19.34 -5.46 22.02
#